data_AF-A0A2V7VPV1-F1
#
_entry.id   AF-A0A2V7VPV1-F1
#
_cell.length_a   1.000
_cell.length_b   1.000
_cell.length_c   1.000
_cell.angle_alpha   90.00
_cell.angle_beta   90.00
_cell.angle_gamma   90.00
#
_symmetry.space_group_name_H-M   'P 1'
#
loop_
_entity.id
_entity.type
_entity.pdbx_description
1 polymer ?
#
loop_
_entity_poly.entity_id
_entity_poly.type
_entity_poly.pdbx_seq_one_letter_code
_entity_poly.pdbx_strand_id
1 'polypeptide(L)'
;MRDDAARRRTASRVILLPLVFLTVALLGGMRVTPDRAFVFLPPPLITLVMAALLASLFLRGRLVRLDAWLGSRHGVLVNVSHALTLIALFFASAQAFNSVLPEQGLLHWMFAFFFLWTLWNDQFSAFDPRRLLRSLGVLFGTAFVLKHMIMAGLSAPGGSWTRRLAGMVFEGLSLGTLDVPAVAPATGYISFFTLALYVIGLALVAPTPDEPGEVRLLLREASRLGPTERRALREALEEERS
;
A
#
# COMPACT_ATOMS: atom_id res chain seq x y z
N MET A 1 -13.02 29.14 -17.57
CA MET A 1 -13.43 28.84 -16.17
C MET A 1 -13.48 27.35 -15.84
N ARG A 2 -14.28 26.49 -16.51
CA ARG A 2 -14.29 25.03 -16.20
C ARG A 2 -12.98 24.32 -16.60
N ASP A 3 -12.38 24.73 -17.71
CA ASP A 3 -11.11 24.15 -18.21
C ASP A 3 -9.91 24.47 -17.31
N ASP A 4 -9.89 25.65 -16.68
CA ASP A 4 -8.83 26.06 -15.75
C ASP A 4 -8.85 25.21 -14.47
N ALA A 5 -10.05 24.90 -13.95
CA ALA A 5 -10.22 24.08 -12.77
C ALA A 5 -9.90 22.59 -13.04
N ALA A 6 -10.14 22.10 -14.26
CA ALA A 6 -9.74 20.76 -14.67
C ALA A 6 -8.21 20.66 -14.84
N ARG A 7 -7.59 21.62 -15.55
CA ARG A 7 -6.12 21.70 -15.68
C ARG A 7 -5.42 21.82 -14.33
N ARG A 8 -5.90 22.66 -13.41
CA ARG A 8 -5.35 22.80 -12.07
C ARG A 8 -5.43 21.50 -11.26
N ARG A 9 -6.53 20.76 -11.38
CA ARG A 9 -6.70 19.44 -10.73
C ARG A 9 -5.76 18.38 -11.30
N THR A 10 -5.56 18.36 -12.61
CA THR A 10 -4.60 17.45 -13.25
C THR A 10 -3.18 17.82 -12.86
N ALA A 11 -2.82 19.10 -12.92
CA ALA A 11 -1.50 19.58 -12.51
C ALA A 11 -1.22 19.31 -11.02
N SER A 12 -2.21 19.54 -10.14
CA SER A 12 -2.05 19.23 -8.73
C SER A 12 -1.88 17.74 -8.51
N ARG A 13 -2.58 16.87 -9.24
CA ARG A 13 -2.44 15.41 -9.12
C ARG A 13 -1.06 14.92 -9.56
N VAL A 14 -0.53 15.48 -10.65
CA VAL A 14 0.81 15.20 -11.18
C VAL A 14 1.92 15.55 -10.18
N ILE A 15 1.72 16.54 -9.31
CA ILE A 15 2.71 16.97 -8.31
C ILE A 15 2.46 16.30 -6.94
N LEU A 16 1.19 16.20 -6.55
CA LEU A 16 0.77 15.72 -5.23
C LEU A 16 1.09 14.25 -5.03
N LEU A 17 0.79 13.39 -6.02
CA LEU A 17 1.02 11.95 -5.92
C LEU A 17 2.49 11.58 -5.65
N PRO A 18 3.47 12.03 -6.46
CA PRO A 18 4.87 11.70 -6.20
C PRO A 18 5.33 12.28 -4.86
N LEU A 19 4.88 13.49 -4.50
CA LEU A 19 5.21 14.10 -3.21
C LEU A 19 4.66 13.29 -2.03
N VAL A 20 3.43 12.80 -2.11
CA VAL A 20 2.82 11.94 -1.08
C VAL A 20 3.63 10.66 -0.91
N PHE A 21 3.94 9.94 -1.98
CA PHE A 21 4.71 8.70 -1.85
C PHE A 21 6.16 8.94 -1.45
N LEU A 22 6.79 10.02 -1.90
CA LEU A 22 8.13 10.40 -1.44
C LEU A 22 8.11 10.69 0.07
N THR A 23 7.09 11.39 0.55
CA THR A 23 6.90 11.66 1.99
C THR A 23 6.74 10.35 2.76
N VAL A 24 5.94 9.41 2.26
CA VAL A 24 5.80 8.07 2.86
C VAL A 24 7.14 7.32 2.87
N ALA A 25 7.89 7.35 1.77
CA ALA A 25 9.18 6.68 1.68
C ALA A 25 10.20 7.25 2.68
N LEU A 26 10.20 8.57 2.90
CA LEU A 26 11.07 9.22 3.86
C LEU A 26 10.62 8.97 5.31
N LEU A 27 9.33 9.14 5.61
CA LEU A 27 8.80 8.98 6.97
C LEU A 27 8.78 7.51 7.42
N GLY A 28 8.53 6.55 6.52
CA GLY A 28 8.47 5.13 6.87
C GLY A 28 9.82 4.57 7.33
N GLY A 29 10.93 5.18 6.90
CA GLY A 29 12.28 4.89 7.38
C GLY A 29 12.65 5.65 8.65
N MET A 30 11.90 6.67 9.04
CA MET A 30 12.28 7.53 10.17
C MET A 30 12.01 6.83 11.50
N ARG A 31 13.01 6.83 12.38
CA ARG A 31 12.95 6.35 13.76
C ARG A 31 13.43 7.47 14.67
N VAL A 32 12.85 7.55 15.86
CA VAL A 32 13.25 8.48 16.92
C VAL A 32 13.94 7.68 18.01
N THR A 33 15.18 8.02 18.29
CA THR A 33 15.97 7.43 19.36
C THR A 33 15.58 8.00 20.74
N PRO A 34 15.97 7.39 21.86
CA PRO A 34 15.60 7.86 23.20
C PRO A 34 16.10 9.28 23.50
N ASP A 35 17.24 9.66 22.93
CA ASP A 35 17.85 10.99 22.96
C ASP A 35 17.16 12.00 22.02
N ARG A 36 16.03 11.62 21.41
CA ARG A 36 15.21 12.43 20.49
C ARG A 36 15.91 12.79 19.18
N ALA A 37 16.95 12.06 18.80
CA ALA A 37 17.54 12.18 17.46
C ALA A 37 16.68 11.45 16.42
N PHE A 38 16.64 11.99 15.20
CA PHE A 38 16.03 11.33 14.06
C PHE A 38 17.08 10.48 13.34
N VAL A 39 16.77 9.19 13.17
CA VAL A 39 17.60 8.26 12.41
C VAL A 39 16.77 7.72 11.26
N PHE A 40 17.35 7.76 10.06
CA PHE A 40 16.72 7.19 8.87
C PHE A 40 17.23 5.76 8.65
N LEU A 41 16.32 4.80 8.67
CA LEU A 41 16.59 3.41 8.32
C LEU A 41 16.17 3.18 6.86
N PRO A 42 17.11 2.83 5.97
CA PRO A 42 16.76 2.43 4.61
C PRO A 42 15.94 1.12 4.63
N PRO A 43 15.13 0.87 3.58
CA PRO A 43 14.34 -0.35 3.50
C PRO A 43 15.28 -1.56 3.38
N PRO A 44 15.18 -2.57 4.28
CA PRO A 44 15.98 -3.78 4.17
C PRO A 44 15.56 -4.60 2.95
N LEU A 45 16.45 -5.47 2.47
CA LEU A 45 16.24 -6.26 1.24
C LEU A 45 14.91 -7.02 1.24
N ILE A 46 14.52 -7.60 2.37
CA ILE A 46 13.26 -8.35 2.48
C ILE A 46 12.02 -7.48 2.21
N THR A 47 12.04 -6.21 2.63
CA THR A 47 10.95 -5.27 2.35
C THR A 47 10.92 -4.81 0.90
N LEU A 48 12.09 -4.78 0.22
CA LEU A 48 12.16 -4.53 -1.22
C LEU A 48 11.55 -5.71 -1.99
N VAL A 49 11.79 -6.95 -1.55
CA VAL A 49 11.15 -8.14 -2.14
C VAL A 49 9.63 -8.09 -1.95
N MET A 50 9.15 -7.76 -0.74
CA MET A 50 7.71 -7.57 -0.49
C MET A 50 7.12 -6.46 -1.36
N ALA A 51 7.83 -5.33 -1.49
CA ALA A 51 7.41 -4.24 -2.35
C ALA A 51 7.34 -4.65 -3.82
N ALA A 52 8.24 -5.52 -4.29
CA ALA A 52 8.20 -6.07 -5.64
C ALA A 52 7.00 -6.99 -5.86
N LEU A 53 6.71 -7.89 -4.91
CA LEU A 53 5.51 -8.73 -4.95
C LEU A 53 4.23 -7.89 -4.90
N LEU A 54 4.20 -6.86 -4.07
CA LEU A 54 3.07 -5.93 -3.98
C LEU A 54 2.91 -5.09 -5.26
N ALA A 55 4.01 -4.64 -5.86
CA ALA A 55 3.97 -3.95 -7.15
C ALA A 55 3.42 -4.85 -8.26
N SER A 56 3.76 -6.14 -8.28
CA SER A 56 3.12 -7.13 -9.15
C SER A 56 1.61 -7.19 -8.91
N LEU A 57 1.15 -7.21 -7.65
CA LEU A 57 -0.29 -7.15 -7.34
C LEU A 57 -0.94 -5.86 -7.81
N PHE A 58 -0.26 -4.71 -7.73
CA PHE A 58 -0.82 -3.45 -8.24
C PHE A 58 -1.05 -3.49 -9.75
N LEU A 59 -0.12 -4.08 -10.51
CA LEU A 59 -0.25 -4.25 -11.95
C LEU A 59 -1.36 -5.24 -12.30
N ARG A 60 -1.36 -6.40 -11.65
CA ARG A 60 -2.30 -7.49 -11.93
C ARG A 60 -3.72 -7.20 -11.46
N GLY A 61 -3.85 -6.61 -10.27
CA GLY A 61 -5.11 -6.12 -9.72
C GLY A 61 -5.58 -4.80 -10.34
N ARG A 62 -4.92 -4.33 -11.41
CA ARG A 62 -5.25 -3.12 -12.18
C ARG A 62 -5.31 -1.83 -11.35
N LEU A 63 -4.71 -1.82 -10.15
CA LEU A 63 -4.57 -0.61 -9.34
C LEU A 63 -3.63 0.39 -10.04
N VAL A 64 -2.61 -0.13 -10.72
CA VAL A 64 -1.75 0.61 -11.62
C VAL A 64 -1.84 -0.01 -13.01
N ARG A 65 -2.17 0.82 -14.00
CA ARG A 65 -2.25 0.45 -15.41
C ARG A 65 -1.11 1.15 -16.16
N LEU A 66 -0.04 0.44 -16.50
CA LEU A 66 1.15 1.06 -17.13
C LEU A 66 0.79 1.76 -18.44
N ASP A 67 -0.09 1.15 -19.23
CA ASP A 67 -0.66 1.74 -20.44
C ASP A 67 -1.36 3.07 -20.15
N ALA A 68 -2.06 3.19 -19.02
CA ALA A 68 -2.80 4.39 -18.59
C ALA A 68 -1.92 5.46 -17.91
N TRP A 69 -0.71 5.11 -17.45
CA TRP A 69 0.21 6.03 -16.79
C TRP A 69 1.32 6.51 -17.72
N LEU A 70 1.92 5.63 -18.52
CA LEU A 70 3.04 5.95 -19.40
C LEU A 70 2.61 5.76 -20.86
N GLY A 71 2.83 6.77 -21.69
CA GLY A 71 2.53 6.65 -23.11
C GLY A 71 2.64 7.96 -23.87
N SER A 72 2.65 7.85 -25.20
CA SER A 72 2.83 8.99 -26.11
C SER A 72 1.67 10.00 -26.08
N ARG A 73 0.52 9.63 -25.48
CA ARG A 73 -0.61 10.55 -25.29
C ARG A 73 -0.34 11.64 -24.25
N HIS A 74 0.67 11.46 -23.40
CA HIS A 74 1.06 12.45 -22.40
C HIS A 74 2.31 13.21 -22.86
N GLY A 75 2.42 14.47 -22.47
CA GLY A 75 3.66 15.22 -22.64
C GLY A 75 4.82 14.62 -21.83
N VAL A 76 6.05 14.89 -22.25
CA VAL A 76 7.28 14.35 -21.62
C VAL A 76 7.31 14.59 -20.11
N LEU A 77 7.01 15.80 -19.66
CA LEU A 77 7.05 16.17 -18.24
C LEU A 77 6.02 15.38 -17.40
N VAL A 78 4.86 15.07 -17.98
CA VAL A 78 3.81 14.27 -17.32
C VAL A 78 4.26 12.82 -17.21
N ASN A 79 4.85 12.25 -18.27
CA ASN A 79 5.42 10.90 -18.24
C ASN A 79 6.55 10.78 -17.21
N VAL A 80 7.43 11.78 -17.11
CA VAL A 80 8.49 11.82 -16.08
C VAL A 80 7.86 11.83 -14.68
N SER A 81 6.85 12.66 -14.45
CA SER A 81 6.21 12.69 -13.13
C SER A 81 5.47 11.39 -12.78
N HIS A 82 4.81 10.77 -13.75
CA HIS A 82 4.20 9.45 -13.57
C HIS A 82 5.25 8.38 -13.26
N ALA A 83 6.38 8.37 -13.98
CA ALA A 83 7.50 7.47 -13.69
C ALA A 83 8.05 7.68 -12.27
N LEU A 84 8.27 8.95 -11.88
CA LEU A 84 8.67 9.30 -10.51
C LEU A 84 7.64 8.85 -9.47
N THR A 85 6.35 8.95 -9.78
CA THR A 85 5.28 8.47 -8.90
C THR A 85 5.35 6.95 -8.73
N LEU A 86 5.57 6.20 -9.80
CA LEU A 86 5.70 4.73 -9.74
C LEU A 86 6.93 4.30 -8.95
N ILE A 87 8.06 4.98 -9.16
CA ILE A 87 9.29 4.75 -8.38
C ILE A 87 9.06 5.09 -6.91
N ALA A 88 8.47 6.25 -6.61
CA ALA A 88 8.16 6.66 -5.25
C ALA A 88 7.18 5.70 -4.58
N LEU A 89 6.16 5.21 -5.29
CA LEU A 89 5.21 4.20 -4.81
C LEU A 89 5.90 2.90 -4.43
N PHE A 90 6.89 2.44 -5.22
CA PHE A 90 7.67 1.25 -4.89
C PHE A 90 8.44 1.42 -3.58
N PHE A 91 9.20 2.52 -3.43
CA PHE A 91 9.94 2.79 -2.19
C PHE A 91 9.04 3.08 -0.99
N ALA A 92 7.91 3.76 -1.21
CA ALA A 92 6.88 3.97 -0.20
C ALA A 92 6.31 2.63 0.29
N SER A 93 6.10 1.67 -0.61
CA SER A 93 5.63 0.33 -0.25
C SER A 93 6.66 -0.42 0.59
N ALA A 94 7.93 -0.39 0.20
CA ALA A 94 9.01 -0.99 0.99
C ALA A 94 9.11 -0.37 2.38
N GLN A 95 9.01 0.95 2.47
CA GLN A 95 9.07 1.67 3.74
C GLN A 95 7.79 1.52 4.58
N ALA A 96 6.63 1.32 3.97
CA ALA A 96 5.41 0.94 4.67
C ALA A 96 5.58 -0.41 5.38
N PHE A 97 6.12 -1.44 4.70
CA PHE A 97 6.49 -2.71 5.33
C PHE A 97 7.55 -2.52 6.42
N ASN A 98 8.61 -1.76 6.15
CA ASN A 98 9.66 -1.47 7.13
C ASN A 98 9.11 -0.81 8.41
N SER A 99 8.07 0.02 8.31
CA SER A 99 7.46 0.69 9.46
C SER A 99 6.69 -0.26 10.39
N VAL A 100 6.07 -1.31 9.83
CA VAL A 100 5.25 -2.29 10.58
C VAL A 100 6.04 -3.53 11.00
N LEU A 101 7.19 -3.78 10.39
CA LEU A 101 8.09 -4.83 10.86
C LEU A 101 8.77 -4.38 12.16
N PRO A 102 8.89 -5.27 13.16
CA PRO A 102 9.84 -5.08 14.25
C PRO A 102 11.25 -4.90 13.69
N GLU A 103 12.09 -4.16 14.39
CA GLU A 103 13.39 -3.72 13.90
C GLU A 103 14.37 -4.90 13.76
N GLN A 104 14.25 -5.90 14.63
CA GLN A 104 15.13 -7.08 14.66
C GLN A 104 14.53 -8.23 15.48
N GLY A 105 15.23 -9.38 15.48
CA GLY A 105 14.87 -10.57 16.27
C GLY A 105 13.85 -11.48 15.62
N LEU A 106 13.38 -12.49 16.36
CA LEU A 106 12.45 -13.50 15.84
C LEU A 106 11.13 -12.90 15.35
N LEU A 107 10.61 -11.89 16.06
CA LEU A 107 9.36 -11.24 15.70
C LEU A 107 9.45 -10.55 14.32
N HIS A 108 10.61 -9.99 13.97
CA HIS A 108 10.88 -9.45 12.64
C HIS A 108 10.68 -10.54 11.57
N TRP A 109 11.36 -11.67 11.73
CA TRP A 109 11.30 -12.78 10.78
C TRP A 109 9.92 -13.41 10.70
N MET A 110 9.21 -13.52 11.82
CA MET A 110 7.85 -14.05 11.85
C MET A 110 6.88 -13.16 11.07
N PHE A 111 6.87 -11.84 11.35
CA PHE A 111 6.04 -10.90 10.59
C PHE A 111 6.43 -10.91 9.11
N ALA A 112 7.72 -10.86 8.82
CA ALA A 112 8.22 -10.86 7.46
C ALA A 112 7.80 -12.13 6.70
N PHE A 113 7.88 -13.30 7.34
CA PHE A 113 7.40 -14.55 6.77
C PHE A 113 5.90 -14.50 6.48
N PHE A 114 5.07 -14.06 7.43
CA PHE A 114 3.62 -13.95 7.21
C PHE A 114 3.26 -12.99 6.07
N PHE A 115 3.91 -11.84 6.00
CA PHE A 115 3.74 -10.89 4.90
C PHE A 115 4.14 -11.50 3.56
N LEU A 116 5.32 -12.12 3.50
CA LEU A 116 5.85 -12.70 2.27
C LEU A 116 4.95 -13.85 1.80
N TRP A 117 4.56 -14.73 2.71
CA TRP A 117 3.63 -15.83 2.46
C TRP A 117 2.29 -15.33 1.92
N THR A 118 1.72 -14.31 2.57
CA THR A 118 0.45 -13.70 2.15
C THR A 118 0.56 -13.09 0.76
N LEU A 119 1.58 -12.26 0.51
CA LEU A 119 1.80 -11.62 -0.79
C LEU A 119 2.09 -12.62 -1.90
N TRP A 120 2.78 -13.71 -1.57
CA TRP A 120 3.06 -14.80 -2.50
C TRP A 120 1.79 -15.55 -2.88
N ASN A 121 0.96 -15.91 -1.90
CA ASN A 121 -0.31 -16.58 -2.15
C ASN A 121 -1.26 -15.67 -2.95
N ASP A 122 -1.32 -14.39 -2.58
CA ASP A 122 -2.12 -13.37 -3.26
C ASP A 122 -1.74 -13.18 -4.72
N GLN A 123 -0.53 -13.58 -5.15
CA GLN A 123 -0.19 -13.59 -6.58
C GLN A 123 -1.16 -14.48 -7.37
N PHE A 124 -1.79 -15.50 -6.80
CA PHE A 124 -2.67 -16.38 -7.57
C PHE A 124 -4.15 -15.99 -7.49
N SER A 125 -4.48 -14.89 -6.81
CA SER A 125 -5.84 -14.45 -6.58
C SER A 125 -6.28 -13.38 -7.59
N ALA A 126 -7.58 -13.41 -7.95
CA ALA A 126 -8.20 -12.35 -8.74
C ALA A 126 -8.60 -11.19 -7.81
N PHE A 127 -7.91 -10.06 -7.94
CA PHE A 127 -8.17 -8.87 -7.14
C PHE A 127 -8.71 -7.71 -7.98
N ASP A 128 -9.75 -7.08 -7.45
CA ASP A 128 -10.17 -5.74 -7.87
C ASP A 128 -9.35 -4.66 -7.13
N PRO A 129 -9.11 -3.49 -7.73
CA PRO A 129 -8.32 -2.41 -7.11
C PRO A 129 -8.82 -2.01 -5.73
N ARG A 130 -10.15 -1.93 -5.55
CA ARG A 130 -10.78 -1.56 -4.27
C ARG A 130 -10.63 -2.64 -3.22
N ARG A 131 -10.73 -3.91 -3.63
CA ARG A 131 -10.56 -5.06 -2.74
C ARG A 131 -9.12 -5.15 -2.28
N LEU A 132 -8.16 -4.93 -3.18
CA LEU A 132 -6.75 -4.85 -2.86
C LEU A 132 -6.46 -3.72 -1.88
N LEU A 133 -6.97 -2.50 -2.13
CA LEU A 133 -6.79 -1.36 -1.24
C LEU A 133 -7.37 -1.61 0.16
N ARG A 134 -8.58 -2.16 0.25
CA ARG A 134 -9.23 -2.50 1.53
C ARG A 134 -8.43 -3.58 2.27
N SER A 135 -7.97 -4.61 1.55
CA SER A 135 -7.14 -5.67 2.10
C SER A 135 -5.84 -5.10 2.68
N LEU A 136 -5.13 -4.25 1.93
CA LEU A 136 -3.89 -3.61 2.38
C LEU A 136 -4.12 -2.72 3.59
N GLY A 137 -5.20 -1.92 3.61
CA GLY A 137 -5.54 -1.10 4.77
C GLY A 137 -5.74 -1.93 6.03
N VAL A 138 -6.46 -3.05 5.93
CA VAL A 138 -6.67 -3.99 7.05
C VAL A 138 -5.36 -4.68 7.44
N LEU A 139 -4.58 -5.15 6.46
CA LEU A 139 -3.31 -5.85 6.70
C LEU A 139 -2.30 -4.96 7.43
N PHE A 140 -2.03 -3.75 6.92
CA PHE A 140 -1.11 -2.81 7.56
C PHE A 140 -1.64 -2.31 8.90
N GLY A 141 -2.94 -2.03 9.01
CA GLY A 141 -3.54 -1.61 10.27
C GLY A 141 -3.42 -2.69 11.35
N THR A 142 -3.67 -3.95 10.99
CA THR A 142 -3.58 -5.10 11.91
C THR A 142 -2.13 -5.34 12.32
N ALA A 143 -1.19 -5.34 11.37
CA ALA A 143 0.24 -5.49 11.67
C ALA A 143 0.77 -4.35 12.55
N PHE A 144 0.34 -3.11 12.32
CA PHE A 144 0.70 -1.97 13.15
C PHE A 144 0.22 -2.14 14.59
N VAL A 145 -1.06 -2.48 14.79
CA VAL A 145 -1.63 -2.72 16.12
C VAL A 145 -0.91 -3.88 16.79
N LEU A 146 -0.69 -4.99 16.08
CA LEU A 146 -0.03 -6.17 16.62
C LEU A 146 1.41 -5.88 17.04
N LYS A 147 2.20 -5.17 16.21
CA LYS A 147 3.56 -4.72 16.57
C LYS A 147 3.54 -3.93 17.88
N HIS A 148 2.67 -2.93 18.00
CA HIS A 148 2.65 -2.05 19.17
C HIS A 148 2.09 -2.75 20.42
N MET A 149 1.07 -3.61 20.28
CA MET A 149 0.54 -4.40 21.39
C MET A 149 1.58 -5.38 21.94
N ILE A 150 2.30 -6.09 21.06
CA ILE A 150 3.35 -7.03 21.48
C ILE A 150 4.50 -6.27 22.14
N MET A 151 4.97 -5.18 21.54
CA MET A 151 6.07 -4.38 22.10
C MET A 151 5.68 -3.75 23.45
N ALA A 152 4.45 -3.25 23.60
CA ALA A 152 3.94 -2.76 24.88
C ALA A 152 3.88 -3.88 25.94
N GLY A 153 3.40 -5.07 25.56
CA GLY A 153 3.34 -6.23 26.47
C GLY A 153 4.72 -6.76 26.90
N LEU A 154 5.74 -6.61 26.05
CA LEU A 154 7.13 -6.96 26.37
C LEU A 154 7.83 -5.89 27.23
N SER A 155 7.42 -4.62 27.10
CA SER A 155 8.01 -3.48 27.83
C SER A 155 7.38 -3.22 29.20
N ALA A 156 6.28 -3.90 29.55
CA ALA A 156 5.55 -3.68 30.79
C ALA A 156 6.40 -4.09 32.03
N PRO A 157 6.53 -3.21 33.05
CA PRO A 157 7.16 -3.56 34.31
C PRO A 157 6.22 -4.47 35.12
N GLY A 158 6.51 -5.77 35.09
CA GLY A 158 5.73 -6.82 35.75
C GLY A 158 5.54 -8.01 34.81
N GLY A 159 6.31 -9.08 35.03
CA GLY A 159 6.45 -10.23 34.13
C GLY A 159 5.11 -10.78 33.63
N SER A 160 4.75 -10.38 32.41
CA SER A 160 3.61 -10.89 31.66
C SER A 160 3.91 -12.32 31.19
N TRP A 161 2.87 -13.16 31.08
CA TRP A 161 2.96 -14.52 30.54
C TRP A 161 3.61 -14.57 29.14
N THR A 162 3.46 -13.49 28.36
CA THR A 162 4.15 -13.29 27.08
C THR A 162 5.67 -13.19 27.22
N ARG A 163 6.21 -12.64 28.32
CA ARG A 163 7.66 -12.64 28.59
C ARG A 163 8.19 -14.05 28.88
N ARG A 164 7.35 -14.94 29.45
CA ARG A 164 7.72 -16.35 29.68
C ARG A 164 7.69 -17.16 28.38
N LEU A 165 6.67 -16.95 27.54
CA LEU A 165 6.63 -17.54 26.20
C LEU A 165 7.74 -17.02 25.31
N ALA A 166 8.02 -15.71 25.35
CA ALA A 166 9.17 -15.14 24.71
C ALA A 166 10.45 -15.78 25.27
N GLY A 167 10.68 -15.79 26.59
CA GLY A 167 11.84 -16.47 27.19
C GLY A 167 12.07 -17.88 26.66
N MET A 168 11.03 -18.72 26.61
CA MET A 168 11.13 -20.10 26.13
C MET A 168 11.40 -20.24 24.63
N VAL A 169 10.84 -19.36 23.79
CA VAL A 169 11.09 -19.36 22.34
C VAL A 169 12.43 -18.72 21.99
N PHE A 170 12.85 -17.72 22.76
CA PHE A 170 14.08 -16.94 22.54
C PHE A 170 15.33 -17.65 23.11
N GLU A 171 15.22 -18.44 24.18
CA GLU A 171 16.35 -19.26 24.70
C GLU A 171 16.73 -20.40 23.74
N GLY A 172 15.80 -20.90 22.90
CA GLY A 172 16.08 -22.00 21.96
C GLY A 172 16.69 -21.59 20.62
N LEU A 173 16.71 -20.29 20.29
CA LEU A 173 17.09 -19.77 18.96
C LEU A 173 18.06 -18.59 19.02
N SER A 174 18.73 -18.34 20.16
CA SER A 174 19.61 -17.17 20.35
C SER A 174 20.94 -17.28 19.57
N LEU A 175 20.86 -17.18 18.25
CA LEU A 175 21.95 -16.66 17.43
C LEU A 175 21.99 -15.13 17.62
N GLY A 176 22.61 -14.69 18.73
CA GLY A 176 23.17 -13.35 18.88
C GLY A 176 22.20 -12.19 19.12
N THR A 177 22.40 -11.51 20.25
CA THR A 177 22.07 -10.10 20.52
C THR A 177 20.58 -9.71 20.59
N LEU A 178 20.01 -9.86 21.80
CA LEU A 178 18.82 -9.12 22.25
C LEU A 178 19.20 -7.70 22.67
N ASP A 179 19.77 -6.92 21.77
CA ASP A 179 20.01 -5.50 22.03
C ASP A 179 18.95 -4.71 21.26
N VAL A 180 17.68 -4.88 21.65
CA VAL A 180 16.55 -4.16 21.04
C VAL A 180 16.81 -2.67 21.24
N PRO A 181 17.20 -1.91 20.19
CA PRO A 181 17.46 -0.49 20.37
C PRO A 181 16.14 0.12 20.83
N ALA A 182 16.14 0.72 22.02
CA ALA A 182 14.95 1.33 22.58
C ALA A 182 14.51 2.45 21.63
N VAL A 183 13.40 2.25 20.95
CA VAL A 183 12.84 3.26 20.05
C VAL A 183 11.87 4.12 20.87
N ALA A 184 11.95 5.44 20.73
CA ALA A 184 11.04 6.33 21.43
C ALA A 184 9.59 6.16 20.93
N PRO A 185 8.57 6.39 21.79
CA PRO A 185 7.16 6.29 21.40
C PRO A 185 6.78 7.14 20.18
N ALA A 186 7.53 8.22 19.93
CA ALA A 186 7.37 9.11 18.78
C ALA A 186 7.41 8.35 17.43
N THR A 187 8.19 7.27 17.35
CA THR A 187 8.25 6.42 16.15
C THR A 187 6.90 5.79 15.83
N GLY A 188 6.12 5.40 16.83
CA GLY A 188 4.79 4.83 16.63
C GLY A 188 3.84 5.81 15.93
N TYR A 189 3.88 7.09 16.32
CA TYR A 189 3.08 8.14 15.68
C TYR A 189 3.52 8.40 14.24
N ILE A 190 4.84 8.40 13.98
CA ILE A 190 5.39 8.53 12.62
C ILE A 190 4.93 7.37 11.74
N SER A 191 5.04 6.13 12.24
CA SER A 191 4.58 4.94 11.52
C SER A 191 3.07 4.98 11.26
N PHE A 192 2.26 5.36 12.24
CA PHE A 192 0.81 5.51 12.07
C PHE A 192 0.47 6.51 10.95
N PHE A 193 1.06 7.70 11.01
CA PHE A 193 0.82 8.74 10.01
C PHE A 193 1.32 8.33 8.62
N THR A 194 2.48 7.66 8.55
CA THR A 194 3.05 7.12 7.33
C THR A 194 2.09 6.12 6.67
N LEU A 195 1.54 5.18 7.43
CA LEU A 195 0.63 4.16 6.92
C LEU A 195 -0.70 4.76 6.47
N ALA A 196 -1.26 5.70 7.25
CA ALA A 196 -2.47 6.42 6.86
C ALA A 196 -2.25 7.18 5.55
N LEU A 197 -1.14 7.90 5.43
CA LEU A 197 -0.77 8.64 4.23
C LEU A 197 -0.53 7.70 3.04
N TYR A 198 0.09 6.54 3.26
CA TYR A 198 0.29 5.52 2.23
C TYR A 198 -1.04 5.00 1.68
N VAL A 199 -1.97 4.60 2.56
CA VAL A 199 -3.29 4.11 2.15
C VAL A 199 -4.10 5.19 1.43
N ILE A 200 -4.05 6.44 1.91
CA ILE A 200 -4.66 7.59 1.21
C ILE A 200 -4.02 7.79 -0.15
N GLY A 201 -2.69 7.73 -0.25
CA GLY A 201 -1.95 7.81 -1.51
C GLY A 201 -2.38 6.74 -2.49
N LEU A 202 -2.52 5.49 -2.04
CA LEU A 202 -3.04 4.40 -2.87
C LEU A 202 -4.49 4.64 -3.30
N ALA A 203 -5.34 5.20 -2.44
CA ALA A 203 -6.70 5.59 -2.82
C ALA A 203 -6.73 6.68 -3.90
N LEU A 204 -5.75 7.59 -3.89
CA LEU A 204 -5.58 8.61 -4.93
C LEU A 204 -4.98 8.05 -6.23
N VAL A 205 -4.25 6.93 -6.18
CA VAL A 205 -3.76 6.19 -7.36
C VAL A 205 -4.85 5.35 -7.98
N ALA A 206 -5.67 4.71 -7.15
CA ALA A 206 -6.66 3.73 -7.57
C ALA A 206 -7.49 4.28 -8.75
N PRO A 207 -7.72 3.45 -9.79
CA PRO A 207 -8.55 3.87 -10.90
C PRO A 207 -9.89 4.36 -10.37
N THR A 208 -10.34 5.50 -10.85
CA THR A 208 -11.77 5.80 -10.78
C THR A 208 -12.48 4.61 -11.42
N PRO A 209 -13.55 4.06 -10.80
CA PRO A 209 -14.38 3.05 -11.46
C PRO A 209 -14.65 3.53 -12.88
N ASP A 210 -14.54 2.64 -13.86
CA ASP A 210 -14.62 2.95 -15.29
C ASP A 210 -15.47 4.18 -15.52
N GLU A 211 -14.83 5.24 -16.00
CA GLU A 211 -15.46 6.55 -16.03
C GLU A 211 -16.86 6.40 -16.62
N PRO A 212 -17.84 7.22 -16.17
CA PRO A 212 -19.10 7.33 -16.87
C PRO A 212 -18.92 7.68 -18.34
N GLY A 213 -17.72 7.94 -18.88
CA GLY A 213 -17.41 7.97 -20.30
C GLY A 213 -17.58 6.64 -21.03
N GLU A 214 -17.10 5.49 -20.51
CA GLU A 214 -17.33 4.17 -21.13
C GLU A 214 -18.77 3.73 -20.97
N VAL A 215 -19.34 3.92 -19.78
CA VAL A 215 -20.77 3.67 -19.56
C VAL A 215 -21.64 4.65 -20.36
N ARG A 216 -21.26 5.92 -20.54
CA ARG A 216 -21.96 6.86 -21.44
C ARG A 216 -21.74 6.52 -22.90
N LEU A 217 -20.59 5.99 -23.29
CA LEU A 217 -20.33 5.52 -24.65
C LEU A 217 -21.23 4.32 -24.94
N LEU A 218 -21.24 3.33 -24.07
CA LEU A 218 -22.13 2.17 -24.13
C LEU A 218 -23.60 2.57 -24.04
N LEU A 219 -23.98 3.53 -23.19
CA LEU A 219 -25.35 4.05 -23.11
C LEU A 219 -25.71 4.89 -24.35
N ARG A 220 -24.75 5.61 -24.94
CA ARG A 220 -24.96 6.42 -26.16
C ARG A 220 -25.08 5.51 -27.38
N GLU A 221 -24.30 4.44 -27.42
CA GLU A 221 -24.37 3.39 -28.42
C GLU A 221 -25.68 2.59 -28.27
N ALA A 222 -26.05 2.22 -27.04
CA ALA A 222 -27.37 1.65 -26.73
C ALA A 222 -28.53 2.60 -27.06
N SER A 223 -28.35 3.92 -26.94
CA SER A 223 -29.33 4.91 -27.35
C SER A 223 -29.45 5.06 -28.87
N ARG A 224 -28.47 4.58 -29.64
CA ARG A 224 -28.51 4.55 -31.10
C ARG A 224 -29.10 3.26 -31.66
N LEU A 225 -29.24 2.21 -30.83
CA LEU A 225 -29.88 0.96 -31.20
C LEU A 225 -31.36 1.17 -31.55
N GLY A 226 -31.81 0.48 -32.59
CA GLY A 226 -33.21 0.46 -33.02
C GLY A 226 -34.13 -0.23 -31.99
N PRO A 227 -35.46 -0.10 -32.12
CA PRO A 227 -36.42 -0.68 -31.15
C PRO A 227 -36.29 -2.20 -30.99
N THR A 228 -35.91 -2.90 -32.05
CA THR A 228 -35.69 -4.36 -32.09
C THR A 228 -34.41 -4.78 -31.40
N GLU A 229 -33.29 -4.09 -31.66
CA GLU A 229 -31.99 -4.37 -31.05
C GLU A 229 -31.99 -4.11 -29.54
N ARG A 230 -32.75 -3.11 -29.08
CA ARG A 230 -32.93 -2.84 -27.63
C ARG A 230 -33.70 -3.93 -26.92
N ARG A 231 -34.63 -4.62 -27.59
CA ARG A 231 -35.35 -5.77 -27.00
C ARG A 231 -34.42 -6.96 -26.88
N ALA A 232 -33.67 -7.27 -27.93
CA ALA A 232 -32.67 -8.35 -27.91
C ALA A 232 -31.60 -8.14 -26.83
N LEU A 233 -31.11 -6.91 -26.64
CA LEU A 233 -30.16 -6.59 -25.57
C LEU A 233 -30.76 -6.79 -24.17
N ARG A 234 -32.04 -6.45 -23.97
CA ARG A 234 -32.73 -6.66 -22.69
C ARG A 234 -32.93 -8.12 -22.39
N GLU A 235 -33.36 -8.89 -23.39
CA GLU A 235 -33.53 -10.35 -23.27
C GLU A 235 -32.21 -11.03 -22.91
N ALA A 236 -31.10 -10.66 -23.59
CA ALA A 236 -29.76 -11.18 -23.28
C ALA A 236 -29.29 -10.82 -21.85
N LEU A 237 -29.57 -9.61 -21.36
CA LEU A 237 -29.21 -9.19 -19.99
C LEU A 237 -30.08 -9.84 -18.91
N GLU A 238 -31.32 -10.20 -19.23
CA GLU A 238 -32.20 -10.96 -18.33
C GLU A 238 -31.77 -12.43 -18.25
N GLU A 239 -31.33 -13.00 -19.37
CA GLU A 239 -30.82 -14.38 -19.47
C GLU A 239 -29.46 -14.56 -18.78
N GLU A 240 -28.60 -13.53 -18.78
CA GLU A 240 -27.31 -13.55 -18.06
C GLU A 240 -27.46 -13.35 -16.54
N ARG A 241 -28.63 -12.88 -16.07
CA ARG A 241 -28.94 -12.67 -14.64
C ARG A 241 -29.68 -13.83 -13.99
N SER A 242 -30.21 -14.78 -14.77
CA SER A 242 -30.83 -16.03 -14.29
C SER A 242 -29.83 -17.16 -14.16
#